data_AF-A0A1E1XMS3-F1
#
_entry.id   AF-A0A1E1XMS3-F1
#
_cell.length_a   1.000
_cell.length_b   1.000
_cell.length_c   1.000
_cell.angle_alpha   90.00
_cell.angle_beta   90.00
_cell.angle_gamma   90.00
#
_symmetry.space_group_name_H-M   'P 1'
#
loop_
_entity.id
_entity.type
_entity.pdbx_description
1 polymer ?
#
loop_
_entity_poly.entity_id
_entity_poly.type
_entity_poly.pdbx_seq_one_letter_code
_entity_poly.pdbx_strand_id
1 'polypeptide(L)'
;QETSLERDLTYISANFSKLTERMTKLEKAGLSIDESLKVMAEVPGALRGLEGKGGTASTKMQQMVDKNRCLETIPQIRDFLRGDDTATSPKELSLYQLSCFRFAPLTSCDVKRSLLKYKAVLSEN
;
A
#
# COMPACT_ATOMS: atom_id res chain seq x y z
N GLN A 1 21.75 6.36 33.28
CA GLN A 1 20.91 7.03 32.25
C GLN A 1 20.80 6.21 30.95
N GLU A 2 21.48 5.07 30.80
CA GLU A 2 21.41 4.22 29.59
C GLU A 2 20.09 3.44 29.41
N THR A 3 19.36 3.18 30.50
CA THR A 3 18.15 2.35 30.48
C THR A 3 16.96 2.94 29.73
N SER A 4 16.92 4.25 29.48
CA SER A 4 15.85 4.88 28.68
C SER A 4 16.11 4.74 27.18
N LEU A 5 17.37 4.87 26.76
CA LEU A 5 17.74 4.77 25.34
C LEU A 5 17.58 3.33 24.82
N GLU A 6 18.01 2.34 25.60
CA GLU A 6 17.79 0.92 25.24
C GLU A 6 16.31 0.58 25.13
N ARG A 7 15.48 1.13 26.02
CA ARG A 7 14.02 0.96 25.98
C ARG A 7 13.41 1.60 24.73
N ASP A 8 13.83 2.81 24.39
CA ASP A 8 13.35 3.51 23.20
C ASP A 8 13.76 2.79 21.91
N LEU A 9 15.02 2.32 21.83
CA LEU A 9 15.52 1.55 20.69
C LEU A 9 14.79 0.21 20.56
N THR A 10 14.56 -0.48 21.67
CA THR A 10 13.78 -1.73 21.68
C THR A 10 12.35 -1.49 21.23
N TYR A 11 11.72 -0.41 21.70
CA TYR A 11 10.37 -0.02 21.28
C TYR A 11 10.31 0.30 19.78
N ILE A 12 11.28 1.07 19.26
CA ILE A 12 11.34 1.40 17.84
C ILE A 12 11.53 0.13 17.01
N SER A 13 12.50 -0.70 17.37
CA SER A 13 12.81 -1.95 16.68
C SER A 13 11.61 -2.91 16.67
N ALA A 14 10.95 -3.11 17.81
CA ALA A 14 9.83 -4.05 17.92
C ALA A 14 8.60 -3.61 17.13
N ASN A 15 8.31 -2.31 17.08
CA ASN A 15 7.07 -1.79 16.52
C ASN A 15 7.18 -1.28 15.07
N PHE A 16 8.34 -0.73 14.68
CA PHE A 16 8.50 -0.11 13.36
C PHE A 16 9.29 -0.96 12.36
N SER A 17 10.02 -1.99 12.79
CA SER A 17 10.72 -2.90 11.85
C SER A 17 9.76 -3.53 10.83
N LYS A 18 8.63 -4.05 11.31
CA LYS A 18 7.58 -4.63 10.46
C LYS A 18 6.97 -3.61 9.50
N LEU A 19 6.79 -2.36 9.95
CA LEU A 19 6.32 -1.27 9.09
C LEU A 19 7.31 -1.01 7.95
N THR A 20 8.61 -0.90 8.28
CA THR A 20 9.67 -0.70 7.29
C THR A 20 9.70 -1.84 6.28
N GLU A 21 9.64 -3.10 6.72
CA GLU A 21 9.59 -4.26 5.82
C GLU A 21 8.39 -4.21 4.87
N ARG A 22 7.20 -3.83 5.36
CA ARG A 22 6.01 -3.71 4.51
C ARG A 22 6.11 -2.55 3.52
N MET A 23 6.65 -1.40 3.93
CA MET A 23 6.91 -0.28 3.03
C MET A 23 7.91 -0.67 1.94
N THR A 24 9.02 -1.32 2.30
CA THR A 24 10.00 -1.82 1.33
C THR A 24 9.38 -2.82 0.37
N LYS A 25 8.45 -3.66 0.83
CA LYS A 25 7.71 -4.57 -0.06
C LYS A 25 6.84 -3.80 -1.04
N LEU A 26 6.09 -2.79 -0.59
CA LEU A 26 5.25 -1.92 -1.43
C LEU A 26 6.05 -1.04 -2.42
N GLU A 27 7.31 -0.75 -2.12
CA GLU A 27 8.21 0.00 -3.02
C GLU A 27 8.79 -0.87 -4.16
N LYS A 28 8.77 -2.19 -4.02
CA LYS A 28 9.21 -3.13 -5.07
C LYS A 28 8.20 -3.13 -6.22
N ALA A 29 8.73 -3.18 -7.44
CA ALA A 29 7.90 -3.22 -8.64
C ALA A 29 7.19 -4.57 -8.79
N GLY A 30 6.02 -4.52 -9.44
CA GLY A 30 5.39 -5.71 -10.00
C GLY A 30 4.54 -6.51 -9.03
N LEU A 31 4.20 -5.95 -7.86
CA LEU A 31 3.16 -6.53 -7.02
C LEU A 31 1.81 -6.47 -7.74
N SER A 32 1.06 -7.56 -7.68
CA SER A 32 -0.34 -7.54 -8.09
C SER A 32 -1.19 -6.69 -7.14
N ILE A 33 -2.40 -6.33 -7.58
CA ILE A 33 -3.37 -5.65 -6.72
C ILE A 33 -3.66 -6.46 -5.44
N ASP A 34 -3.80 -7.78 -5.54
CA ASP A 34 -4.08 -8.66 -4.39
C ASP A 34 -2.92 -8.61 -3.38
N GLU A 35 -1.68 -8.81 -3.84
CA GLU A 35 -0.51 -8.77 -2.95
C GLU A 35 -0.33 -7.41 -2.30
N SER A 36 -0.54 -6.33 -3.05
CA SER A 36 -0.42 -4.96 -2.54
C SER A 36 -1.47 -4.66 -1.47
N LEU A 37 -2.73 -5.04 -1.71
CA LEU A 37 -3.81 -4.87 -0.74
C LEU A 37 -3.59 -5.72 0.52
N LYS A 38 -3.11 -6.97 0.38
CA LYS A 38 -2.73 -7.80 1.54
C LYS A 38 -1.69 -7.12 2.41
N VAL A 39 -0.61 -6.61 1.79
CA VAL A 39 0.44 -5.91 2.52
C VAL A 39 -0.09 -4.65 3.22
N MET A 40 -0.96 -3.87 2.56
CA MET A 40 -1.57 -2.69 3.19
C MET A 40 -2.48 -3.03 4.37
N ALA A 41 -3.25 -4.13 4.29
CA ALA A 41 -4.16 -4.55 5.35
C ALA A 41 -3.44 -5.01 6.63
N GLU A 42 -2.19 -5.45 6.53
CA GLU A 42 -1.39 -5.88 7.69
C GLU A 42 -0.83 -4.70 8.51
N VAL A 43 -0.65 -3.52 7.89
CA VAL A 43 -0.03 -2.35 8.55
C VAL A 43 -0.88 -1.80 9.72
N PRO A 44 -2.21 -1.64 9.59
CA PRO A 44 -3.09 -1.29 10.72
C PRO A 44 -2.97 -2.23 11.91
N GLY A 45 -2.86 -3.54 11.65
CA GLY A 45 -2.68 -4.53 12.71
C GLY A 45 -1.40 -4.33 13.51
N ALA A 46 -0.31 -3.92 12.85
CA ALA A 46 0.98 -3.71 13.50
C ALA A 46 1.05 -2.43 14.36
N LEU A 47 0.21 -1.42 14.07
CA LEU A 47 0.21 -0.13 14.78
C LEU A 47 -0.90 -0.03 15.84
N ARG A 48 -1.87 -0.94 15.82
CA ARG A 48 -3.03 -0.91 16.72
C ARG A 48 -2.61 -1.17 18.17
N GLY A 49 -3.06 -0.31 19.08
CA GLY A 49 -2.81 -0.44 20.52
C GLY A 49 -1.45 0.07 20.99
N LEU A 50 -0.64 0.66 20.10
CA LEU A 50 0.60 1.32 20.49
C LEU A 50 0.31 2.69 21.11
N GLU A 51 0.92 2.97 22.26
CA GLU A 51 0.86 4.27 22.91
C GLU A 51 1.96 5.22 22.41
N GLY A 52 1.85 6.51 22.72
CA GLY A 52 2.84 7.52 22.35
C GLY A 52 3.00 7.67 20.83
N LYS A 53 4.25 7.61 20.33
CA LYS A 53 4.55 7.81 18.89
C LYS A 53 3.92 6.74 17.98
N GLY A 54 3.73 5.52 18.47
CA GLY A 54 3.03 4.47 17.73
C GLY A 54 1.54 4.81 17.52
N GLY A 55 0.89 5.37 18.54
CA GLY A 55 -0.49 5.85 18.43
C GLY A 55 -0.63 7.00 17.43
N THR A 56 0.32 7.94 17.42
CA THR A 56 0.38 9.00 16.39
C THR A 56 0.53 8.43 14.99
N ALA A 57 1.37 7.40 14.81
CA ALA A 57 1.54 6.72 13.52
C ALA A 57 0.24 6.03 13.06
N SER A 58 -0.47 5.36 13.97
CA SER A 58 -1.77 4.76 13.68
C SER A 58 -2.80 5.80 13.23
N THR A 59 -2.92 6.94 13.94
CA THR A 59 -3.82 8.03 13.55
C THR A 59 -3.48 8.59 12.18
N LYS A 60 -2.19 8.82 11.90
CA LYS A 60 -1.75 9.34 10.60
C LYS A 60 -2.07 8.38 9.45
N MET A 61 -1.93 7.07 9.69
CA MET A 61 -2.31 6.07 8.70
C MET A 61 -3.81 6.05 8.45
N GLN A 62 -4.64 6.14 9.50
CA GLN A 62 -6.09 6.22 9.31
C GLN A 62 -6.47 7.46 8.50
N GLN A 63 -5.92 8.63 8.83
CA GLN A 63 -6.13 9.86 8.06
C GLN A 63 -5.69 9.72 6.59
N MET A 64 -4.62 8.97 6.31
CA MET A 64 -4.19 8.68 4.94
C MET A 64 -5.23 7.81 4.21
N VAL A 65 -5.74 6.77 4.85
CA VAL A 65 -6.80 5.91 4.27
C VAL A 65 -8.05 6.75 3.99
N ASP A 66 -8.51 7.53 4.97
CA ASP A 66 -9.73 8.35 4.87
C ASP A 66 -9.65 9.42 3.76
N LYS A 67 -8.45 9.98 3.53
CA LYS A 67 -8.23 10.97 2.47
C LYS A 67 -8.21 10.35 1.06
N ASN A 68 -7.88 9.06 0.95
CA ASN A 68 -7.75 8.37 -0.32
C ASN A 68 -9.01 7.56 -0.62
N ARG A 69 -10.12 8.23 -0.95
CA ARG A 69 -11.41 7.58 -1.28
C ARG A 69 -11.31 6.52 -2.38
N CYS A 70 -10.37 6.66 -3.31
CA CYS A 70 -10.12 5.66 -4.36
C CYS A 70 -9.63 4.30 -3.79
N LEU A 71 -9.16 4.23 -2.55
CA LEU A 71 -8.86 2.96 -1.89
C LEU A 71 -10.11 2.12 -1.63
N GLU A 72 -11.31 2.70 -1.68
CA GLU A 72 -12.58 1.96 -1.54
C GLU A 72 -12.93 1.18 -2.81
N THR A 73 -12.53 1.66 -3.99
CA THR A 73 -12.85 1.03 -5.28
C THR A 73 -11.82 -0.03 -5.70
N ILE A 74 -10.57 0.08 -5.25
CA ILE A 74 -9.50 -0.89 -5.58
C ILE A 74 -9.83 -2.33 -5.10
N PRO A 75 -10.37 -2.57 -3.89
CA PRO A 75 -10.84 -3.88 -3.47
C PRO A 75 -11.94 -4.46 -4.36
N GLN A 76 -12.85 -3.63 -4.85
CA GLN A 76 -13.92 -4.07 -5.76
C GLN A 76 -13.33 -4.57 -7.10
N ILE A 77 -12.34 -3.84 -7.63
CA ILE A 77 -11.59 -4.25 -8.83
C ILE A 77 -10.85 -5.57 -8.58
N ARG A 78 -10.21 -5.74 -7.41
CA ARG A 78 -9.57 -6.99 -7.01
C ARG A 78 -10.55 -8.17 -7.03
N ASP A 79 -11.70 -8.00 -6.39
CA ASP A 79 -12.69 -9.09 -6.23
C ASP A 79 -13.28 -9.49 -7.57
N PHE A 80 -13.55 -8.50 -8.44
CA PHE A 80 -13.94 -8.73 -9.83
C PHE A 80 -12.85 -9.51 -10.61
N LEU A 81 -11.59 -9.11 -10.47
CA LEU A 81 -10.46 -9.80 -11.13
C LEU A 81 -10.22 -11.22 -10.62
N ARG A 82 -10.66 -11.52 -9.39
CA ARG A 82 -10.62 -12.88 -8.83
C ARG A 82 -11.76 -13.77 -9.35
N GLY A 83 -12.81 -13.16 -9.88
CA GLY A 83 -14.03 -13.85 -10.27
C GLY A 83 -14.93 -14.18 -9.08
N ASP A 84 -14.94 -13.35 -8.02
CA ASP A 84 -15.93 -13.52 -6.95
C ASP A 84 -17.34 -13.23 -7.53
N ASP A 85 -18.26 -14.20 -7.40
CA ASP A 85 -19.61 -14.15 -7.97
C ASP A 85 -20.48 -12.99 -7.44
N THR A 86 -20.08 -12.37 -6.32
CA THR A 86 -20.74 -11.22 -5.70
C THR A 86 -20.15 -9.87 -6.12
N ALA A 87 -19.03 -9.87 -6.85
CA ALA A 87 -18.33 -8.66 -7.24
C ALA A 87 -19.07 -7.96 -8.38
N THR A 88 -19.64 -6.79 -8.10
CA THR A 88 -20.20 -5.93 -9.14
C THR A 88 -19.07 -5.15 -9.79
N SER A 89 -18.98 -5.16 -11.13
CA SER A 89 -18.02 -4.32 -11.86
C SER A 89 -18.24 -2.85 -11.47
N PRO A 90 -17.19 -2.07 -11.16
CA PRO A 90 -17.31 -0.63 -11.02
C PRO A 90 -17.97 -0.07 -12.27
N LYS A 91 -19.13 0.60 -12.13
CA LYS A 91 -19.97 1.04 -13.27
C LYS A 91 -19.25 1.92 -14.29
N GLU A 92 -18.11 2.49 -13.89
CA GLU A 92 -17.30 3.44 -14.64
C GLU A 92 -16.22 2.77 -15.51
N LEU A 93 -16.00 1.46 -15.39
CA LEU A 93 -14.92 0.75 -16.08
C LEU A 93 -15.44 -0.38 -17.00
N SER A 94 -14.92 -0.42 -18.22
CA SER A 94 -15.12 -1.54 -19.15
C SER A 94 -14.35 -2.79 -18.71
N LEU A 95 -14.78 -3.96 -19.20
CA LEU A 95 -14.09 -5.23 -18.95
C LEU A 95 -12.60 -5.20 -19.37
N TYR A 96 -12.31 -4.55 -20.50
CA TYR A 96 -10.94 -4.36 -20.97
C TYR A 96 -10.14 -3.52 -19.96
N GLN A 97 -10.68 -2.37 -19.54
CA GLN A 97 -10.01 -1.52 -18.54
C GLN A 97 -9.77 -2.28 -17.24
N LEU A 98 -10.75 -3.05 -16.75
CA LEU A 98 -10.62 -3.87 -15.54
C LEU A 98 -9.48 -4.88 -15.68
N SER A 99 -9.33 -5.54 -16.83
CA SER A 99 -8.25 -6.51 -17.06
C SER A 99 -6.85 -5.88 -16.94
N CYS A 100 -6.70 -4.59 -17.29
CA CYS A 100 -5.44 -3.86 -17.17
C CYS A 100 -5.03 -3.59 -15.71
N PHE A 101 -5.95 -3.71 -14.74
CA PHE A 101 -5.66 -3.42 -13.35
C PHE A 101 -4.86 -4.52 -12.63
N ARG A 102 -4.75 -5.73 -13.16
CA ARG A 102 -4.09 -6.86 -12.46
C ARG A 102 -2.72 -6.52 -11.88
N PHE A 103 -1.94 -5.73 -12.61
CA PHE A 103 -0.61 -5.25 -12.22
C PHE A 103 -0.53 -3.71 -12.23
N ALA A 104 -1.65 -3.02 -12.00
CA ALA A 104 -1.66 -1.57 -11.97
C ALA A 104 -0.78 -1.04 -10.82
N PRO A 105 0.00 0.03 -11.06
CA PRO A 105 0.85 0.62 -10.05
C PRO A 105 -0.02 1.29 -8.97
N LEU A 106 -0.09 0.68 -7.79
CA LEU A 106 -0.86 1.22 -6.66
C LEU A 106 -0.05 2.25 -5.85
N THR A 107 1.28 2.21 -5.94
CA THR A 107 2.16 3.10 -5.17
C THR A 107 2.74 4.21 -6.04
N SER A 108 2.95 5.38 -5.43
CA SER A 108 3.60 6.51 -6.11
C SER A 108 5.00 6.16 -6.62
N CYS A 109 5.72 5.28 -5.92
CA CYS A 109 7.02 4.76 -6.34
C CYS A 109 6.91 4.00 -7.67
N ASP A 110 5.91 3.14 -7.84
CA ASP A 110 5.70 2.40 -9.09
C ASP A 110 5.23 3.30 -10.23
N VAL A 111 4.35 4.28 -9.95
CA VAL A 111 3.96 5.29 -10.95
C VAL A 111 5.18 6.07 -11.43
N LYS A 112 6.02 6.56 -10.51
CA LYS A 112 7.25 7.29 -10.84
C LYS A 112 8.22 6.44 -11.66
N ARG A 113 8.43 5.18 -11.25
CA ARG A 113 9.28 4.23 -11.97
C ARG A 113 8.78 3.99 -13.40
N SER A 114 7.46 3.87 -13.58
CA SER A 114 6.83 3.67 -14.89
C SER A 114 6.98 4.91 -15.78
N LEU A 115 6.78 6.10 -15.22
CA LEU A 115 6.98 7.37 -15.93
C LEU A 115 8.44 7.61 -16.32
N LEU A 116 9.40 7.24 -15.44
CA LEU A 116 10.83 7.30 -15.75
C LEU A 116 11.21 6.36 -16.90
N LYS A 117 10.66 5.13 -16.93
CA LYS A 117 10.88 4.19 -18.05
C LYS A 117 10.36 4.78 -19.36
N TYR A 118 9.15 5.34 -19.35
CA TYR A 118 8.57 5.98 -20.54
C TYR A 118 9.41 7.17 -21.01
N LYS A 119 9.86 8.01 -20.08
CA LYS A 119 10.76 9.12 -20.38
C LYS A 119 12.05 8.65 -21.04
N ALA A 120 12.68 7.57 -20.54
CA ALA A 120 13.90 7.03 -21.12
C ALA A 120 13.69 6.60 -22.58
N VAL A 121 12.65 5.80 -22.85
CA VAL A 121 12.30 5.35 -24.22
C VAL A 121 12.05 6.51 -25.17
N LEU A 122 11.38 7.57 -24.71
CA LEU A 122 11.09 8.75 -25.55
C LEU A 122 12.27 9.69 -25.73
N SER A 123 13.26 9.67 -24.82
CA SER A 123 14.42 10.56 -24.87
C SER A 123 15.59 9.98 -25.68
N GLU A 124 15.53 8.69 -26.04
CA GLU A 124 16.54 7.99 -26.84
C GLU A 124 16.32 8.12 -28.37
N ASN A 125 15.49 9.07 -28.83
CA ASN A 125 15.34 9.46 -30.23
C ASN A 125 15.83 10.89 -30.48
#